data_AF-A0A2A6LY47-F1
#
_entry.id   AF-A0A2A6LY47-F1
#
_cell.length_a   1.000
_cell.length_b   1.000
_cell.length_c   1.000
_cell.angle_alpha   90.00
_cell.angle_beta   90.00
_cell.angle_gamma   90.00
#
_symmetry.space_group_name_H-M   'P 1'
#
loop_
_entity.id
_entity.type
_entity.pdbx_description
1 polymer ?
#
loop_
_entity_poly.entity_id
_entity_poly.type
_entity_poly.pdbx_seq_one_letter_code
_entity_poly.pdbx_strand_id
1 'polypeptide(L)'
;MISRRSVLGAMATVAAPVKISTAAAAPALSIEERINAAKRELVACLEEKHGRSVDVVQHEEFIALFVPPKPPEYDGPAFYEVEDAKGRRPIYWLERIGAEGAPGGLYRAEMRWKGKVERTVRLKHGAFTIIRKVENYGA
;
A
#
# COMPACT_ATOMS: atom_id res chain seq x y z
N MET A 1 -9.02 69.52 47.37
CA MET A 1 -8.02 68.64 46.74
C MET A 1 -8.52 68.30 45.34
N ILE A 2 -8.05 69.01 44.31
CA ILE A 2 -8.44 68.77 42.91
C ILE A 2 -7.14 68.68 42.11
N SER A 3 -6.89 67.48 41.58
CA SER A 3 -5.61 67.03 41.02
C SER A 3 -5.49 67.35 39.52
N ARG A 4 -4.23 67.40 39.07
CA ARG A 4 -3.69 68.02 37.86
C ARG A 4 -4.21 67.40 36.54
N ARG A 5 -4.47 68.28 35.56
CA ARG A 5 -4.60 67.98 34.13
C ARG A 5 -3.26 67.50 33.56
N SER A 6 -3.26 66.35 32.88
CA SER A 6 -2.17 65.92 31.98
C SER A 6 -2.67 65.97 30.54
N VAL A 7 -1.94 66.73 29.71
CA VAL A 7 -2.09 66.77 28.25
C VAL A 7 -1.19 65.67 27.68
N LEU A 8 -1.75 64.75 26.90
CA LEU A 8 -0.98 63.78 26.12
C LEU A 8 -1.37 63.92 24.65
N GLY A 9 -0.37 64.31 23.85
CA GLY A 9 -0.48 64.55 22.42
C GLY A 9 -0.68 63.25 21.63
N ALA A 10 -1.55 63.32 20.63
CA ALA A 10 -1.79 62.25 19.68
C ALA A 10 -0.73 62.31 18.56
N MET A 11 0.06 61.24 18.41
CA MET A 11 0.90 61.01 17.24
C MET A 11 0.07 60.28 16.18
N ALA A 12 -0.18 60.92 15.04
CA ALA A 12 -0.82 60.29 13.88
C ALA A 12 0.22 59.50 13.08
N THR A 13 0.07 58.17 12.99
CA THR A 13 0.86 57.33 12.08
C THR A 13 0.05 57.11 10.80
N VAL A 14 0.46 57.72 9.69
CA VAL A 14 -0.12 57.49 8.36
C VAL A 14 0.38 56.14 7.84
N ALA A 15 -0.51 55.15 7.75
CA ALA A 15 -0.23 53.89 7.07
C ALA A 15 -0.39 54.07 5.55
N ALA A 16 0.66 53.82 4.78
CA ALA A 16 0.60 53.82 3.32
C ALA A 16 -0.23 52.61 2.81
N PRO A 17 -1.04 52.77 1.74
CA PRO A 17 -1.85 51.68 1.21
C PRO A 17 -0.97 50.60 0.57
N VAL A 18 -1.06 49.39 1.10
CA VAL A 18 -0.46 48.18 0.52
C VAL A 18 -1.17 47.90 -0.80
N LYS A 19 -0.43 47.95 -1.92
CA LYS A 19 -0.91 47.49 -3.23
C LYS A 19 -1.08 45.96 -3.16
N ILE A 20 -2.30 45.51 -2.91
CA ILE A 20 -2.67 44.10 -3.06
C ILE A 20 -2.73 43.82 -4.56
N SER A 21 -1.65 43.28 -5.10
CA SER A 21 -1.66 42.70 -6.45
C SER A 21 -2.60 41.51 -6.41
N THR A 22 -3.71 41.59 -7.13
CA THR A 22 -4.70 40.51 -7.22
C THR A 22 -4.03 39.36 -7.97
N ALA A 23 -3.57 38.36 -7.23
CA ALA A 23 -3.13 37.10 -7.83
C ALA A 23 -4.32 36.54 -8.61
N ALA A 24 -4.15 36.39 -9.92
CA ALA A 24 -5.12 35.72 -10.77
C ALA A 24 -5.42 34.35 -10.14
N ALA A 25 -6.67 34.15 -9.72
CA ALA A 25 -7.12 32.90 -9.15
C ALA A 25 -6.83 31.79 -10.17
N ALA A 26 -6.05 30.78 -9.77
CA ALA A 26 -5.87 29.57 -10.56
C ALA A 26 -7.26 29.03 -10.94
N PRO A 27 -7.46 28.53 -12.17
CA PRO A 27 -8.76 28.02 -12.60
C PRO A 27 -9.20 26.95 -11.60
N ALA A 28 -10.42 27.10 -11.08
CA ALA A 28 -11.00 26.13 -10.16
C ALA A 28 -11.06 24.78 -10.89
N LEU A 29 -10.28 23.80 -10.40
CA LEU A 29 -10.27 22.45 -10.93
C LEU A 29 -11.70 21.89 -10.94
N SER A 30 -12.06 21.22 -12.03
CA SER A 30 -13.30 20.46 -12.13
C SER A 30 -13.41 19.41 -11.01
N ILE A 31 -14.62 18.96 -10.73
CA ILE A 31 -14.86 17.95 -9.69
C ILE A 31 -14.08 16.67 -10.01
N GLU A 32 -14.07 16.26 -11.28
CA GLU A 32 -13.34 15.09 -11.79
C GLU A 32 -11.83 15.24 -11.59
N GLU A 33 -11.26 16.42 -11.84
CA GLU A 33 -9.84 16.69 -11.60
C GLU A 33 -9.51 16.64 -10.11
N ARG A 34 -10.38 17.17 -9.24
CA ARG A 34 -10.22 17.11 -7.79
C ARG A 34 -10.28 15.68 -7.27
N ILE A 35 -11.21 14.86 -7.78
CA ILE A 35 -11.32 13.43 -7.44
C ILE A 35 -10.05 12.69 -7.88
N ASN A 36 -9.59 12.92 -9.11
CA ASN A 36 -8.37 12.28 -9.61
C ASN A 36 -7.10 12.73 -8.85
N ALA A 37 -7.02 13.99 -8.42
CA ALA A 37 -5.92 14.48 -7.59
C ALA A 37 -5.92 13.79 -6.22
N ALA A 38 -7.06 13.76 -5.53
CA ALA A 38 -7.21 13.07 -4.24
C ALA A 38 -6.90 11.57 -4.34
N LYS A 39 -7.32 10.92 -5.44
CA LYS A 39 -7.00 9.51 -5.72
C LYS A 39 -5.50 9.28 -5.81
N ARG A 40 -4.78 10.11 -6.59
CA ARG A 40 -3.32 9.98 -6.74
C ARG A 40 -2.59 10.22 -5.43
N GLU A 41 -3.03 11.21 -4.65
CA GLU A 41 -2.47 11.51 -3.33
C GLU A 41 -2.65 10.34 -2.37
N LEU A 42 -3.87 9.78 -2.29
CA LEU A 42 -4.13 8.60 -1.44
C LEU A 42 -3.31 7.39 -1.86
N VAL A 43 -3.16 7.13 -3.17
CA VAL A 43 -2.29 6.07 -3.68
C VAL A 43 -0.85 6.32 -3.22
N ALA A 44 -0.31 7.51 -3.44
CA ALA A 44 1.06 7.84 -3.03
C ALA A 44 1.29 7.66 -1.51
N CYS A 45 0.36 8.12 -0.67
CA CYS A 45 0.46 7.95 0.78
C CYS A 45 0.42 6.48 1.21
N LEU A 46 -0.44 5.67 0.58
CA LEU A 46 -0.54 4.25 0.87
C LEU A 46 0.71 3.49 0.39
N GLU A 47 1.22 3.84 -0.79
CA GLU A 47 2.46 3.28 -1.32
C GLU A 47 3.66 3.63 -0.45
N GLU A 48 3.77 4.87 0.02
CA GLU A 48 4.81 5.31 0.95
C GLU A 48 4.71 4.57 2.30
N LYS A 49 3.49 4.50 2.87
CA LYS A 49 3.26 3.85 4.16
C LYS A 49 3.55 2.35 4.14
N HIS A 50 3.22 1.67 3.05
CA HIS A 50 3.32 0.21 2.94
C HIS A 50 4.54 -0.27 2.13
N GLY A 51 5.24 0.64 1.45
CA GLY A 51 6.39 0.37 0.58
C GLY A 51 6.06 -0.52 -0.62
N ARG A 52 4.80 -0.52 -1.08
CA ARG A 52 4.27 -1.45 -2.11
C ARG A 52 3.17 -0.78 -2.93
N SER A 53 2.97 -1.28 -4.14
CA SER A 53 1.91 -0.82 -5.03
C SER A 53 0.51 -1.02 -4.44
N VAL A 54 -0.39 -0.10 -4.77
CA VAL A 54 -1.80 -0.11 -4.39
C VAL A 54 -2.65 -0.43 -5.60
N ASP A 55 -3.56 -1.39 -5.48
CA ASP A 55 -4.54 -1.70 -6.51
C ASP A 55 -5.72 -0.73 -6.41
N VAL A 56 -6.09 -0.12 -7.53
CA VAL A 56 -7.19 0.85 -7.61
C VAL A 56 -8.33 0.25 -8.41
N VAL A 57 -9.49 0.10 -7.76
CA VAL A 57 -10.75 -0.28 -8.41
C VAL A 57 -11.67 0.94 -8.42
N GLN A 58 -12.02 1.40 -9.60
CA GLN A 58 -12.85 2.59 -9.79
C GLN A 58 -14.21 2.20 -10.37
N HIS A 59 -15.26 2.54 -9.63
CA HIS A 59 -16.66 2.53 -10.07
C HIS A 59 -17.20 3.95 -10.15
N GLU A 60 -18.36 4.14 -10.77
CA GLU A 60 -18.99 5.47 -10.90
C GLU A 60 -19.30 6.10 -9.54
N GLU A 61 -19.72 5.29 -8.56
CA GLU A 61 -20.16 5.77 -7.25
C GLU A 61 -19.08 5.68 -6.16
N PHE A 62 -18.01 4.91 -6.38
CA PHE A 62 -16.97 4.71 -5.37
C PHE A 62 -15.60 4.39 -5.96
N ILE A 63 -14.56 4.69 -5.17
CA ILE A 63 -13.17 4.33 -5.44
C ILE A 63 -12.70 3.43 -4.29
N ALA A 64 -12.27 2.22 -4.62
CA ALA A 64 -11.65 1.30 -3.67
C ALA A 64 -10.14 1.26 -3.91
N LEU A 65 -9.38 1.44 -2.83
CA LEU A 65 -7.93 1.33 -2.78
C LEU A 65 -7.59 0.08 -1.97
N PHE A 66 -6.91 -0.88 -2.59
CA PHE A 66 -6.54 -2.14 -1.97
C PHE A 66 -5.02 -2.23 -1.86
N VAL A 67 -4.52 -2.44 -0.64
CA VAL A 67 -3.10 -2.74 -0.42
C VAL A 67 -2.97 -4.25 -0.23
N PRO A 68 -2.32 -4.98 -1.16
CA PRO A 68 -2.15 -6.41 -1.00
C PRO A 68 -1.38 -6.74 0.29
N PRO A 69 -1.83 -7.74 1.07
CA PRO A 69 -1.12 -8.17 2.26
C PRO A 69 0.31 -8.61 1.89
N LYS A 70 1.24 -8.52 2.85
CA LYS A 70 2.61 -9.01 2.60
C LYS A 70 2.52 -10.51 2.30
N PRO A 71 3.09 -10.98 1.18
CA PRO A 71 3.36 -12.40 1.00
C PRO A 71 4.04 -12.92 2.25
N PRO A 72 3.47 -13.90 2.98
CA PRO A 72 4.14 -14.45 4.12
C PRO A 72 5.42 -15.13 3.67
N GLU A 73 6.47 -14.96 4.47
CA GLU A 73 7.71 -15.68 4.25
C GLU A 73 7.50 -17.16 4.58
N TYR A 74 8.27 -18.03 3.93
CA TYR A 74 8.25 -19.45 4.25
C TYR A 74 8.76 -19.65 5.69
N ASP A 75 7.90 -20.19 6.55
CA ASP A 75 8.19 -20.41 7.98
C ASP A 75 8.35 -21.90 8.35
N GLY A 76 8.26 -22.82 7.38
CA GLY A 76 8.50 -24.24 7.60
C GLY A 76 7.66 -25.15 6.69
N PRO A 77 7.75 -26.49 6.85
CA PRO A 77 6.97 -27.42 6.05
C PRO A 77 5.47 -27.36 6.39
N ALA A 78 4.64 -26.94 5.43
CA ALA A 78 3.19 -26.84 5.58
C ALA A 78 2.50 -26.73 4.22
N PHE A 79 1.17 -26.64 4.21
CA PHE A 79 0.43 -26.25 3.02
C PHE A 79 0.47 -24.74 2.80
N TYR A 80 0.82 -24.33 1.59
CA TYR A 80 0.80 -22.93 1.16
C TYR A 80 0.06 -22.82 -0.16
N GLU A 81 -0.71 -21.75 -0.29
CA GLU A 81 -1.19 -21.27 -1.57
C GLU A 81 -0.08 -20.43 -2.19
N VAL A 82 0.34 -20.80 -3.40
CA VAL A 82 1.41 -20.11 -4.13
C VAL A 82 0.90 -19.60 -5.46
N GLU A 83 1.39 -18.45 -5.90
CA GLU A 83 1.18 -17.96 -7.25
C GLU A 83 2.35 -18.38 -8.13
N ASP A 84 2.06 -19.06 -9.24
CA ASP A 84 3.05 -19.37 -10.26
C ASP A 84 3.23 -18.23 -11.28
N ALA A 85 4.26 -18.32 -12.12
CA ALA A 85 4.52 -17.31 -13.16
C ALA A 85 3.39 -17.14 -14.20
N LYS A 86 2.39 -18.04 -14.22
CA LYS A 86 1.20 -17.95 -15.07
C LYS A 86 -0.02 -17.39 -14.33
N GLY A 87 0.16 -16.90 -13.10
CA GLY A 87 -0.92 -16.38 -12.25
C GLY A 87 -1.85 -17.46 -11.69
N ARG A 88 -1.49 -18.75 -11.79
CA ARG A 88 -2.28 -19.83 -11.19
C ARG A 88 -1.95 -19.94 -9.73
N ARG A 89 -2.95 -20.29 -8.92
CA ARG A 89 -2.85 -20.34 -7.45
C ARG A 89 -3.02 -21.75 -6.87
N PRO A 90 -2.13 -22.71 -7.18
CA PRO A 90 -2.21 -24.04 -6.59
C PRO A 90 -1.87 -24.01 -5.09
N ILE A 91 -2.41 -24.99 -4.36
CA ILE A 91 -2.01 -25.28 -2.99
C ILE A 91 -1.06 -26.46 -3.00
N TYR A 92 0.11 -26.28 -2.39
CA TYR A 92 1.11 -27.33 -2.25
C TYR A 92 1.54 -27.49 -0.81
N TRP A 93 1.82 -28.73 -0.40
CA TRP A 93 2.71 -28.97 0.72
C TRP A 93 4.12 -28.58 0.29
N LEU A 94 4.66 -27.51 0.88
CA LEU A 94 5.99 -27.02 0.58
C LEU A 94 6.98 -27.51 1.62
N GLU A 95 8.14 -27.96 1.18
CA GLU A 95 9.27 -28.31 2.03
C GLU A 95 10.56 -27.83 1.37
N ARG A 96 11.40 -27.09 2.07
CA ARG A 96 12.70 -26.66 1.54
C ARG A 96 13.68 -27.85 1.57
N ILE A 97 14.21 -28.25 0.41
CA ILE A 97 15.15 -29.38 0.27
C ILE A 97 16.63 -28.91 0.28
N GLY A 98 16.89 -27.61 0.15
CA GLY A 98 18.24 -27.05 0.16
C GLY A 98 18.67 -26.49 1.52
N ALA A 99 19.99 -26.39 1.74
CA ALA A 99 20.58 -25.76 2.91
C ALA A 99 20.03 -24.33 3.13
N GLU A 100 19.82 -23.98 4.39
CA GLU A 100 19.43 -22.63 4.80
C GLU A 100 20.44 -21.61 4.26
N GLY A 101 19.97 -20.58 3.56
CA GLY A 101 20.83 -19.51 3.03
C GLY A 101 21.51 -19.76 1.68
N ALA A 102 21.34 -20.92 1.03
CA ALA A 102 21.88 -21.11 -0.32
C ALA A 102 21.09 -20.30 -1.37
N PRO A 103 21.73 -19.43 -2.18
CA PRO A 103 21.06 -18.75 -3.27
C PRO A 103 20.61 -19.79 -4.30
N GLY A 104 19.30 -20.01 -4.38
CA GLY A 104 18.69 -21.04 -5.23
C GLY A 104 18.06 -22.23 -4.49
N GLY A 105 17.79 -22.11 -3.19
CA GLY A 105 17.05 -23.12 -2.42
C GLY A 105 15.86 -23.70 -3.21
N LEU A 106 15.87 -25.04 -3.35
CA LEU A 106 14.79 -25.78 -4.00
C LEU A 106 13.71 -26.12 -2.98
N TYR A 107 12.46 -25.95 -3.38
CA TYR A 107 11.30 -26.40 -2.63
C TYR A 107 10.78 -27.68 -3.27
N ARG A 108 10.54 -28.70 -2.46
CA ARG A 108 9.59 -29.76 -2.77
C ARG A 108 8.21 -29.14 -2.69
N ALA A 109 7.43 -29.26 -3.75
CA ALA A 109 6.03 -28.89 -3.76
C ALA A 109 5.20 -30.14 -4.08
N GLU A 110 4.37 -30.57 -3.14
CA GLU A 110 3.51 -31.72 -3.33
C GLU A 110 2.05 -31.30 -3.37
N MET A 111 1.37 -31.65 -4.46
CA MET A 111 -0.08 -31.57 -4.52
C MET A 111 -0.63 -32.79 -3.80
N ARG A 112 -1.37 -32.56 -2.73
CA ARG A 112 -1.97 -33.63 -1.93
C ARG A 112 -3.48 -33.54 -2.01
N TRP A 113 -4.14 -34.68 -2.13
CA TRP A 113 -5.59 -34.78 -2.07
C TRP A 113 -5.98 -35.95 -1.17
N LYS A 114 -6.84 -35.70 -0.19
CA LYS A 114 -7.28 -36.71 0.81
C LYS A 114 -6.11 -37.52 1.41
N GLY A 115 -5.02 -36.83 1.76
CA GLY A 115 -3.82 -37.44 2.35
C GLY A 115 -2.89 -38.18 1.38
N LYS A 116 -3.23 -38.26 0.08
CA LYS A 116 -2.38 -38.89 -0.94
C LYS A 116 -1.62 -37.83 -1.73
N VAL A 117 -0.36 -38.09 -2.04
CA VAL A 117 0.43 -37.26 -2.96
C VAL A 117 0.01 -37.60 -4.39
N GLU A 118 -0.56 -36.64 -5.10
CA GLU A 118 -0.93 -36.81 -6.52
C GLU A 118 0.22 -36.42 -7.44
N ARG A 119 0.93 -35.35 -7.10
CA ARG A 119 2.00 -34.80 -7.92
C ARG A 119 3.08 -34.16 -7.08
N THR A 120 4.33 -34.40 -7.43
CA THR A 120 5.49 -33.71 -6.84
C THR A 120 6.16 -32.86 -7.90
N VAL A 121 6.45 -31.61 -7.57
CA VAL A 121 7.17 -30.65 -8.40
C VAL A 121 8.30 -30.05 -7.58
N ARG A 122 9.41 -29.69 -8.23
CA ARG A 122 10.47 -28.90 -7.61
C ARG A 122 10.31 -27.45 -8.03
N LEU A 123 10.11 -26.56 -7.06
CA LEU A 123 10.03 -25.12 -7.29
C LEU A 123 11.37 -24.48 -6.92
N LYS A 124 11.86 -23.61 -7.78
CA LYS A 124 13.02 -22.77 -7.47
C LYS A 124 12.57 -21.56 -6.66
N HIS A 125 13.38 -21.13 -5.70
CA HIS A 125 13.17 -19.85 -5.06
C HIS A 125 13.07 -18.72 -6.10
N GLY A 126 12.09 -17.82 -5.96
CA GLY A 126 11.82 -16.73 -6.90
C GLY A 126 10.98 -17.11 -8.13
N ALA A 127 10.73 -18.41 -8.39
CA ALA A 127 9.84 -18.83 -9.49
C ALA A 127 8.34 -18.84 -9.11
N PHE A 128 8.04 -18.56 -7.84
CA PHE A 128 6.70 -18.51 -7.28
C PHE A 128 6.67 -17.52 -6.10
N THR A 129 5.47 -17.06 -5.75
CA THR A 129 5.23 -16.21 -4.58
C THR A 129 4.29 -16.94 -3.62
N ILE A 130 4.62 -16.97 -2.32
CA ILE A 130 3.71 -17.50 -1.31
C ILE A 130 2.61 -16.47 -1.06
N ILE A 131 1.36 -16.83 -1.26
CA ILE A 131 0.22 -15.94 -1.01
C ILE A 131 -0.21 -16.04 0.45
N ARG A 132 -0.34 -17.28 0.95
CA ARG A 132 -0.73 -17.58 2.33
C ARG A 132 -0.37 -19.00 2.74
N LYS A 133 -0.28 -19.22 4.05
CA LYS A 133 -0.29 -20.54 4.68
C LYS A 133 -1.74 -21.03 4.79
N VAL A 134 -1.96 -22.32 4.57
CA VAL A 134 -3.28 -22.96 4.62
C VAL A 134 -3.28 -24.01 5.72
N GLU A 135 -3.92 -23.73 6.85
CA GLU A 135 -3.91 -24.64 8.00
C GLU A 135 -4.86 -25.85 7.81
N ASN A 136 -6.00 -25.63 7.14
CA ASN A 136 -7.08 -26.63 7.00
C ASN A 136 -7.17 -27.22 5.59
N TYR A 137 -6.05 -27.58 4.96
CA TYR A 137 -6.09 -28.16 3.61
C TYR A 137 -6.37 -29.67 3.67
N GLY A 138 -7.56 -30.09 3.22
CA GLY A 138 -7.95 -31.50 3.11
C GLY A 138 -8.52 -32.14 4.39
N ALA A 139 -8.96 -31.31 5.36
CA ALA A 139 -9.93 -31.71 6.37
C ALA A 139 -11.31 -31.96 5.73
#